data_AF-A0A1I7J1H3-F1
#
_entry.id   AF-A0A1I7J1H3-F1
#
_cell.length_a   1.000
_cell.length_b   1.000
_cell.length_c   1.000
_cell.angle_alpha   90.00
_cell.angle_beta   90.00
_cell.angle_gamma   90.00
#
_symmetry.space_group_name_H-M   'P 1'
#
loop_
_entity.id
_entity.type
_entity.pdbx_description
1 polymer ?
#
loop_
_entity_poly.entity_id
_entity_poly.type
_entity_poly.pdbx_seq_one_letter_code
_entity_poly.pdbx_strand_id
1 'polypeptide(L)'
;MVLVTVLMIIAWELMVIMFAYIYHVIPLKKHSENNPKILLPLSACSVIAGLVALFYVKTNYSSGIFNASYWNEANIRIFMFIPFLWFAMVLFGLFYRKSHVLPKEETIFLKAEEYKIVKDFDLLMGDYMYMPNVKSYCEFRGGKILFSISAPEHEVDCAFTCRMVKEGIYECMSYEIVNKDIRVKIVQIMNIVFCILIAVDLALAMLWLSQAPELNIDLIGRVISSLSISLFGIAGLKLYKGAKGIMAKFMLGFSIMLIILGIAKFFK
;
A
#
# COMPACT_ATOMS: atom_id res chain seq x y z
N MET A 1 1.70 3.88 -29.87
CA MET A 1 2.61 4.17 -28.74
C MET A 1 1.92 4.94 -27.60
N VAL A 2 1.37 6.14 -27.86
CA VAL A 2 0.70 6.97 -26.84
C VAL A 2 -0.44 6.22 -26.14
N LEU A 3 -1.32 5.56 -26.91
CA LEU A 3 -2.44 4.79 -26.35
C LEU A 3 -1.99 3.70 -25.36
N VAL A 4 -0.93 2.95 -25.68
CA VAL A 4 -0.33 1.95 -24.78
C VAL A 4 0.17 2.61 -23.50
N THR A 5 0.85 3.74 -23.64
CA THR A 5 1.41 4.48 -22.51
C THR A 5 0.30 4.97 -21.58
N VAL A 6 -0.77 5.56 -22.12
CA VAL A 6 -1.94 6.02 -21.34
C VAL A 6 -2.63 4.86 -20.64
N LEU A 7 -2.86 3.73 -21.33
CA LEU A 7 -3.47 2.55 -20.72
C LEU A 7 -2.62 1.97 -19.59
N MET A 8 -1.29 1.95 -19.76
CA MET A 8 -0.38 1.50 -18.71
C MET A 8 -0.35 2.48 -17.53
N ILE A 9 -0.39 3.80 -17.76
CA ILE A 9 -0.55 4.78 -16.67
C ILE A 9 -1.84 4.49 -15.90
N ILE A 10 -2.98 4.37 -16.58
CA ILE A 10 -4.27 4.08 -15.94
C ILE A 10 -4.21 2.78 -15.13
N ALA A 11 -3.63 1.71 -15.70
CA ALA A 11 -3.52 0.42 -15.02
C ALA A 11 -2.77 0.53 -13.69
N TRP A 12 -1.66 1.27 -13.67
CA TRP A 12 -0.82 1.43 -12.49
C TRP A 12 -1.39 2.44 -11.50
N GLU A 13 -2.05 3.51 -11.95
CA GLU A 13 -2.75 4.45 -11.08
C GLU A 13 -3.88 3.78 -10.30
N LEU A 14 -4.66 2.90 -10.96
CA LEU A 14 -5.68 2.09 -10.28
C LEU A 14 -5.07 1.23 -9.16
N MET A 15 -3.83 0.76 -9.33
CA MET A 15 -3.11 0.02 -8.29
C MET A 15 -2.69 0.92 -7.12
N VAL A 16 -2.22 2.14 -7.39
CA VAL A 16 -1.90 3.12 -6.35
C VAL A 16 -3.14 3.46 -5.53
N ILE A 17 -4.28 3.67 -6.20
CA ILE A 17 -5.57 3.95 -5.54
C ILE A 17 -5.98 2.76 -4.65
N MET A 18 -5.81 1.53 -5.12
CA MET A 18 -6.07 0.34 -4.29
C MET A 18 -5.18 0.31 -3.04
N PHE A 19 -3.88 0.59 -3.17
CA PHE A 19 -2.99 0.66 -2.03
C PHE A 19 -3.36 1.78 -1.05
N ALA A 20 -3.70 2.97 -1.57
CA ALA A 20 -4.15 4.09 -0.75
C ALA A 20 -5.43 3.72 0.04
N TYR A 21 -6.33 2.94 -0.58
CA TYR A 21 -7.49 2.41 0.11
C TYR A 21 -7.10 1.38 1.19
N ILE A 22 -6.33 0.33 0.87
CA ILE A 22 -5.91 -0.73 1.83
C ILE A 22 -5.19 -0.14 3.05
N TYR A 23 -4.34 0.86 2.85
CA TYR A 23 -3.60 1.51 3.93
C TYR A 23 -4.41 2.59 4.67
N HIS A 24 -5.73 2.66 4.45
CA HIS A 24 -6.63 3.63 5.07
C HIS A 24 -6.20 5.09 4.86
N VAL A 25 -5.44 5.38 3.79
CA VAL A 25 -5.10 6.76 3.40
C VAL A 25 -6.36 7.50 2.97
N ILE A 26 -7.32 6.77 2.38
CA ILE A 26 -8.67 7.24 2.08
C ILE A 26 -9.62 6.63 3.13
N PRO A 27 -9.99 7.38 4.19
CA PRO A 27 -10.90 6.86 5.21
C PRO A 27 -12.32 6.77 4.66
N LEU A 28 -12.76 5.56 4.33
CA LEU A 28 -14.16 5.27 3.98
C LEU A 28 -14.88 4.63 5.16
N LYS A 29 -16.13 5.06 5.40
CA LYS A 29 -17.02 4.41 6.38
C LYS A 29 -17.27 2.95 5.94
N LYS A 30 -17.25 2.02 6.90
CA LYS A 30 -17.48 0.56 6.69
C LYS A 30 -16.47 -0.07 5.71
N HIS A 31 -15.19 0.18 5.96
CA HIS A 31 -14.11 -0.23 5.08
C HIS A 31 -14.06 -1.75 4.83
N SER A 32 -14.30 -2.57 5.85
CA SER A 32 -14.30 -4.03 5.75
C SER A 32 -15.36 -4.56 4.79
N GLU A 33 -16.60 -4.07 4.87
CA GLU A 33 -17.75 -4.50 4.08
C GLU A 33 -17.61 -4.06 2.62
N ASN A 34 -17.06 -2.86 2.42
CA ASN A 34 -16.82 -2.29 1.09
C ASN A 34 -15.49 -2.74 0.48
N ASN A 35 -14.59 -3.37 1.24
CA ASN A 35 -13.27 -3.77 0.78
C ASN A 35 -13.31 -4.55 -0.55
N PRO A 36 -14.06 -5.67 -0.64
CA PRO A 36 -14.14 -6.43 -1.88
C PRO A 36 -14.86 -5.70 -3.00
N LYS A 37 -15.88 -4.88 -2.66
CA LYS A 37 -16.66 -4.10 -3.63
C LYS A 37 -15.82 -3.02 -4.31
N ILE A 38 -14.70 -2.60 -3.70
CA ILE A 38 -13.80 -1.57 -4.22
C ILE A 38 -12.55 -2.20 -4.82
N LEU A 39 -11.90 -3.14 -4.12
CA LEU A 39 -10.65 -3.76 -4.58
C LEU A 39 -10.83 -4.62 -5.83
N LEU A 40 -11.94 -5.37 -5.93
CA LEU A 40 -12.19 -6.22 -7.08
C LEU A 40 -12.36 -5.43 -8.39
N PRO A 41 -13.25 -4.42 -8.48
CA PRO A 41 -13.37 -3.66 -9.73
C PRO A 41 -12.10 -2.88 -10.06
N LEU A 42 -11.40 -2.29 -9.07
CA LEU A 42 -10.16 -1.57 -9.34
C LEU A 42 -9.06 -2.49 -9.91
N SER A 43 -8.88 -3.68 -9.32
CA SER A 43 -7.90 -4.65 -9.81
C SER A 43 -8.30 -5.24 -11.16
N ALA A 44 -9.59 -5.52 -11.38
CA ALA A 44 -10.10 -5.97 -12.67
C ALA A 44 -9.88 -4.91 -13.76
N CYS A 45 -10.22 -3.64 -13.50
CA CYS A 45 -10.00 -2.53 -14.44
C CYS A 45 -8.50 -2.34 -14.74
N SER A 46 -7.63 -2.49 -13.75
CA SER A 46 -6.18 -2.44 -13.95
C SER A 46 -5.69 -3.54 -14.90
N VAL A 47 -6.12 -4.78 -14.69
CA VAL A 47 -5.79 -5.92 -15.57
C VAL A 47 -6.36 -5.73 -16.97
N ILE A 48 -7.61 -5.27 -17.09
CA ILE A 48 -8.24 -5.01 -18.40
C ILE A 48 -7.47 -3.94 -19.17
N ALA A 49 -7.12 -2.83 -18.53
CA ALA A 49 -6.33 -1.76 -19.17
C ALA A 49 -4.98 -2.27 -19.68
N GLY A 50 -4.28 -3.07 -18.87
CA GLY A 50 -3.04 -3.72 -19.29
C GLY A 50 -3.25 -4.71 -20.45
N LEU A 51 -4.30 -5.53 -20.41
CA LEU A 51 -4.59 -6.50 -21.47
C LEU A 51 -4.85 -5.80 -22.79
N VAL A 52 -5.63 -4.71 -22.78
CA VAL A 52 -5.85 -3.88 -23.97
C VAL A 52 -4.53 -3.33 -24.50
N ALA A 53 -3.63 -2.86 -23.62
CA ALA A 53 -2.30 -2.40 -24.02
C ALA A 53 -1.46 -3.53 -24.66
N LEU A 54 -1.49 -4.74 -24.09
CA LEU A 54 -0.80 -5.92 -24.62
C LEU A 54 -1.34 -6.32 -26.00
N PHE A 55 -2.67 -6.41 -26.15
CA PHE A 55 -3.30 -6.72 -27.44
C PHE A 55 -2.94 -5.66 -28.48
N TYR A 56 -2.98 -4.38 -28.10
CA TYR A 56 -2.65 -3.29 -29.02
C TYR A 56 -1.19 -3.37 -29.50
N VAL A 57 -0.23 -3.66 -28.60
CA VAL A 57 1.16 -3.88 -29.01
C VAL A 57 1.30 -5.09 -29.90
N LYS A 58 0.70 -6.23 -29.55
CA LYS A 58 0.79 -7.45 -30.34
C LYS A 58 0.26 -7.27 -31.77
N THR A 59 -0.86 -6.58 -31.92
CA THR A 59 -1.48 -6.33 -33.23
C THR A 59 -0.70 -5.33 -34.08
N ASN A 60 -0.02 -4.37 -33.45
CA ASN A 60 0.67 -3.28 -34.14
C ASN A 60 2.21 -3.36 -34.03
N TYR A 61 2.76 -4.53 -33.68
CA TYR A 61 4.21 -4.67 -33.53
C TYR A 61 4.91 -4.62 -34.90
N SER A 62 4.33 -5.29 -35.90
CA SER A 62 4.87 -5.37 -37.27
C SER A 62 4.76 -4.07 -38.06
N SER A 63 3.95 -3.11 -37.60
CA SER A 63 3.81 -1.81 -38.28
C SER A 63 4.93 -0.81 -37.94
N GLY A 64 5.88 -1.18 -37.08
CA GLY A 64 7.04 -0.36 -36.73
C GLY A 64 6.73 0.81 -35.78
N ILE A 65 5.47 0.97 -35.35
CA ILE A 65 4.99 2.05 -34.47
C ILE A 65 5.71 2.08 -33.10
N PHE A 66 6.35 0.96 -32.71
CA PHE A 66 7.04 0.82 -31.43
C PHE A 66 8.57 0.76 -31.55
N ASN A 67 9.15 0.89 -32.75
CA ASN A 67 10.59 0.66 -32.98
C ASN A 67 11.51 1.56 -32.15
N ALA A 68 11.07 2.78 -31.82
CA ALA A 68 11.83 3.73 -31.00
C ALA A 68 11.48 3.66 -29.50
N SER A 69 10.50 2.83 -29.11
CA SER A 69 10.01 2.75 -27.73
C SER A 69 10.47 1.49 -27.02
N TYR A 70 10.48 1.51 -25.68
CA TYR A 70 10.68 0.30 -24.90
C TYR A 70 9.41 -0.56 -24.79
N TRP A 71 8.30 -0.14 -25.41
CA TRP A 71 7.08 -0.93 -25.45
C TRP A 71 7.19 -2.07 -26.46
N ASN A 72 7.49 -3.27 -25.93
CA ASN A 72 7.40 -4.52 -26.66
C ASN A 72 6.56 -5.53 -25.88
N GLU A 73 6.25 -6.65 -26.54
CA GLU A 73 5.40 -7.68 -25.95
C GLU A 73 5.97 -8.24 -24.64
N ALA A 74 7.29 -8.44 -24.56
CA ALA A 74 7.94 -8.95 -23.35
C ALA A 74 7.83 -7.97 -22.17
N ASN A 75 8.12 -6.69 -22.43
CA ASN A 75 8.08 -5.65 -21.42
C ASN A 75 6.66 -5.44 -20.90
N ILE A 76 5.64 -5.36 -21.77
CA ILE A 76 4.26 -5.22 -21.30
C ILE A 76 3.82 -6.43 -20.48
N ARG A 77 4.20 -7.65 -20.86
CA ARG A 77 3.91 -8.85 -20.05
C ARG A 77 4.53 -8.74 -18.65
N ILE A 78 5.78 -8.26 -18.54
CA ILE A 78 6.44 -8.05 -17.24
C ILE A 78 5.67 -6.99 -16.43
N PHE A 79 5.33 -5.84 -17.02
CA PHE A 79 4.59 -4.79 -16.32
C PHE A 79 3.17 -5.22 -15.94
N MET A 80 2.54 -6.11 -16.70
CA MET A 80 1.22 -6.67 -16.40
C MET A 80 1.22 -7.76 -15.32
N PHE A 81 2.37 -8.39 -15.08
CA PHE A 81 2.46 -9.45 -14.09
C PHE A 81 2.04 -8.95 -12.70
N ILE A 82 2.42 -7.73 -12.34
CA ILE A 82 2.09 -7.13 -11.03
C ILE A 82 0.58 -6.87 -10.87
N PRO A 83 -0.10 -6.14 -11.79
CA PRO A 83 -1.57 -6.03 -11.78
C PRO A 83 -2.30 -7.38 -11.73
N PHE A 84 -1.84 -8.35 -12.52
CA PHE A 84 -2.44 -9.68 -12.57
C PHE A 84 -2.30 -10.43 -11.24
N LEU A 85 -1.10 -10.42 -10.66
CA LEU A 85 -0.82 -11.03 -9.37
C LEU A 85 -1.64 -10.38 -8.25
N TRP A 86 -1.87 -9.06 -8.32
CA TRP A 86 -2.74 -8.38 -7.36
C TRP A 86 -4.20 -8.79 -7.51
N PHE A 87 -4.71 -8.82 -8.74
CA PHE A 87 -6.06 -9.29 -9.04
C PHE A 87 -6.28 -10.73 -8.55
N ALA A 88 -5.32 -11.62 -8.80
CA ALA A 88 -5.37 -13.00 -8.31
C ALA A 88 -5.45 -13.07 -6.77
N MET A 89 -4.66 -12.26 -6.07
CA MET A 89 -4.72 -12.17 -4.61
C MET A 89 -6.04 -11.60 -4.09
N VAL A 90 -6.60 -10.56 -4.74
CA VAL A 90 -7.92 -10.00 -4.39
C VAL A 90 -9.02 -11.05 -4.59
N LEU A 91 -8.99 -11.78 -5.70
CA LEU A 91 -9.91 -12.89 -5.97
C LEU A 91 -9.78 -13.99 -4.91
N PHE A 92 -8.56 -14.43 -4.61
CA PHE A 92 -8.32 -15.46 -3.61
C PHE A 92 -8.83 -15.04 -2.23
N GLY A 93 -8.52 -13.81 -1.79
CA GLY A 93 -9.03 -13.26 -0.54
C GLY A 93 -10.55 -13.18 -0.49
N LEU A 94 -11.19 -12.90 -1.62
CA LEU A 94 -12.65 -12.92 -1.77
C LEU A 94 -13.27 -14.30 -1.63
N PHE A 95 -12.67 -15.31 -2.27
CA PHE A 95 -13.13 -16.71 -2.17
C PHE A 95 -13.03 -17.22 -0.73
N TYR A 96 -11.89 -16.99 -0.06
CA TYR A 96 -11.70 -17.36 1.35
C TYR A 96 -12.66 -16.60 2.28
N ARG A 97 -12.94 -15.33 1.99
CA ARG A 97 -13.89 -14.57 2.79
C ARG A 97 -15.32 -15.09 2.69
N LYS A 98 -15.71 -15.66 1.55
CA LYS A 98 -17.05 -16.23 1.35
C LYS A 98 -17.21 -17.59 2.05
N SER A 99 -16.13 -18.33 2.30
CA SER A 99 -16.16 -19.60 3.01
C SER A 99 -16.26 -19.46 4.53
N HIS A 100 -15.99 -18.27 5.08
CA HIS A 100 -16.08 -18.01 6.52
C HIS A 100 -17.08 -16.89 6.80
N VAL A 101 -18.13 -17.19 7.58
CA VAL A 101 -19.02 -16.15 8.13
C VAL A 101 -18.19 -15.33 9.10
N LEU A 102 -17.74 -14.19 8.62
CA LEU A 102 -16.96 -13.26 9.41
C LEU A 102 -17.83 -12.68 10.54
N PRO A 103 -17.37 -12.69 11.80
CA PRO A 103 -18.12 -12.11 12.91
C PRO A 103 -18.43 -10.63 12.67
N LYS A 104 -19.54 -10.18 13.25
CA LYS A 104 -20.03 -8.80 13.13
C LYS A 104 -18.99 -7.83 13.69
N GLU A 105 -18.84 -6.70 13.04
CA GLU A 105 -17.94 -5.64 13.50
C GLU A 105 -18.66 -4.73 14.48
N GLU A 106 -17.94 -4.39 15.54
CA GLU A 106 -18.40 -3.55 16.63
C GLU A 106 -17.43 -2.38 16.79
N THR A 107 -17.96 -1.20 17.11
CA THR A 107 -17.14 -0.04 17.40
C THR A 107 -17.04 0.12 18.90
N ILE A 108 -15.83 -0.05 19.43
CA ILE A 108 -15.51 0.09 20.85
C ILE A 108 -14.87 1.47 21.03
N PHE A 109 -15.54 2.33 21.77
CA PHE A 109 -14.97 3.63 22.17
C PHE A 109 -14.17 3.43 23.44
N LEU A 110 -12.89 3.80 23.40
CA LEU A 110 -11.99 3.75 24.55
C LEU A 110 -11.30 5.10 24.70
N LYS A 111 -11.36 5.66 25.91
CA LYS A 111 -10.58 6.85 26.29
C LYS A 111 -9.13 6.46 26.56
N ALA A 112 -8.20 7.41 26.48
CA ALA A 112 -6.78 7.19 26.75
C ALA A 112 -6.51 6.48 28.11
N GLU A 113 -7.36 6.71 29.10
CA GLU A 113 -7.25 6.14 30.44
C GLU A 113 -7.77 4.70 30.57
N GLU A 114 -8.57 4.25 29.59
CA GLU A 114 -9.35 3.00 29.67
C GLU A 114 -8.60 1.81 29.10
N TYR A 115 -7.46 2.04 28.44
CA TYR A 115 -6.65 1.00 27.82
C TYR A 115 -5.16 1.30 27.89
N LYS A 116 -4.36 0.25 27.73
CA LYS A 116 -2.90 0.35 27.66
C LYS A 116 -2.39 -0.36 26.43
N ILE A 117 -1.53 0.30 25.65
CA ILE A 117 -0.93 -0.30 24.45
C ILE A 117 0.31 -1.10 24.86
N VAL A 118 0.27 -2.40 24.61
CA VAL A 118 1.40 -3.30 24.85
C VAL A 118 2.07 -3.59 23.51
N LYS A 119 3.31 -3.12 23.37
CA LYS A 119 4.11 -3.23 22.13
C LYS A 119 4.99 -4.49 22.07
N ASP A 120 5.18 -5.17 23.20
CA ASP A 120 5.93 -6.42 23.27
C ASP A 120 4.93 -7.59 23.30
N PHE A 121 4.97 -8.42 22.26
CA PHE A 121 4.13 -9.61 22.16
C PHE A 121 4.83 -10.75 22.92
N ASP A 122 4.39 -11.02 24.15
CA ASP A 122 4.88 -12.20 24.87
C ASP A 122 4.31 -13.46 24.22
N LEU A 123 5.20 -14.32 23.71
CA LEU A 123 4.92 -15.59 23.02
C LEU A 123 4.10 -16.62 23.84
N LEU A 124 3.77 -16.29 25.09
CA LEU A 124 3.11 -17.16 26.06
C LEU A 124 1.71 -16.65 26.45
N MET A 125 0.99 -16.01 25.53
CA MET A 125 -0.46 -15.85 25.69
C MET A 125 -1.14 -17.21 25.59
N GLY A 126 -1.42 -17.80 26.76
CA GLY A 126 -2.12 -19.07 26.90
C GLY A 126 -3.38 -19.15 26.02
N ASP A 127 -3.49 -20.26 25.30
CA ASP A 127 -4.66 -20.75 24.58
C ASP A 127 -5.12 -20.01 23.31
N TYR A 128 -4.27 -19.19 22.68
CA TYR A 128 -4.51 -18.76 21.29
C TYR A 128 -3.30 -19.04 20.40
N MET A 129 -3.52 -19.91 19.40
CA MET A 129 -2.53 -20.23 18.39
C MET A 129 -2.19 -18.95 17.61
N TYR A 130 -0.91 -18.58 17.70
CA TYR A 130 -0.18 -17.60 16.91
C TYR A 130 -0.95 -17.02 15.69
N MET A 131 -1.39 -15.75 15.78
CA MET A 131 -1.66 -14.95 14.58
C MET A 131 -0.34 -14.25 14.21
N PRO A 132 0.38 -14.71 13.17
CA PRO A 132 1.73 -14.19 12.84
C PRO A 132 1.75 -12.71 12.42
N ASN A 133 0.58 -12.08 12.26
CA ASN A 133 0.44 -10.71 11.79
C ASN A 133 0.15 -9.69 12.90
N VAL A 134 0.03 -10.09 14.17
CA VAL A 134 -0.25 -9.13 15.27
C VAL A 134 1.03 -8.39 15.63
N LYS A 135 1.04 -7.07 15.43
CA LYS A 135 2.20 -6.21 15.73
C LYS A 135 2.18 -5.66 17.15
N SER A 136 0.99 -5.44 17.70
CA SER A 136 0.76 -4.92 19.04
C SER A 136 -0.64 -5.28 19.49
N TYR A 137 -0.93 -5.17 20.78
CA TYR A 137 -2.29 -5.29 21.30
C TYR A 137 -2.53 -4.22 22.36
N CYS A 138 -3.80 -3.91 22.63
CA CYS A 138 -4.14 -3.15 23.83
C CYS A 138 -4.97 -3.97 24.79
N GLU A 139 -4.76 -3.71 26.07
CA GLU A 139 -5.54 -4.29 27.17
C GLU A 139 -6.50 -3.23 27.70
N PHE A 140 -7.76 -3.59 27.88
CA PHE A 140 -8.80 -2.75 28.47
C PHE A 140 -9.67 -3.61 29.40
N ARG A 141 -10.54 -2.99 30.22
CA ARG A 141 -11.33 -3.73 31.21
C ARG A 141 -12.22 -4.84 30.63
N GLY A 142 -12.62 -4.72 29.36
CA GLY A 142 -13.47 -5.70 28.67
C GLY A 142 -12.71 -6.77 27.87
N GLY A 143 -11.37 -6.76 27.87
CA GLY A 143 -10.59 -7.75 27.13
C GLY A 143 -9.34 -7.19 26.47
N LYS A 144 -8.98 -7.77 25.32
CA LYS A 144 -7.80 -7.40 24.54
C LYS A 144 -8.16 -7.12 23.08
N ILE A 145 -7.60 -6.07 22.52
CA ILE A 145 -7.73 -5.73 21.09
C ILE A 145 -6.38 -5.96 20.41
N LEU A 146 -6.34 -6.84 19.42
CA LEU A 146 -5.17 -7.19 18.63
C LEU A 146 -5.07 -6.26 17.40
N PHE A 147 -3.89 -5.72 17.12
CA PHE A 147 -3.63 -4.85 15.96
C PHE A 147 -2.77 -5.56 14.91
N SER A 148 -3.35 -5.87 13.76
CA SER A 148 -2.67 -6.56 12.66
C SER A 148 -1.98 -5.60 11.66
N ILE A 149 -2.56 -4.41 11.45
CA ILE A 149 -2.12 -3.47 10.41
C ILE A 149 -1.52 -2.20 11.00
N SER A 150 -2.31 -1.49 11.81
CA SER A 150 -1.93 -0.21 12.41
C SER A 150 -2.47 -0.11 13.83
N ALA A 151 -1.69 0.51 14.71
CA ALA A 151 -2.06 0.79 16.10
C ALA A 151 -1.74 2.26 16.42
N PRO A 152 -2.43 2.85 17.40
CA PRO A 152 -2.03 4.16 17.92
C PRO A 152 -0.60 4.10 18.49
N GLU A 153 0.20 5.16 18.30
CA GLU A 153 1.57 5.19 18.85
C GLU A 153 1.59 5.33 20.38
N HIS A 154 0.54 5.95 20.94
CA HIS A 154 0.32 6.24 22.37
C HIS A 154 -1.17 6.14 22.70
N GLU A 155 -1.49 5.99 23.99
CA GLU A 155 -2.86 5.99 24.51
C GLU A 155 -3.55 7.33 24.24
N VAL A 156 -4.58 7.30 23.38
CA VAL A 156 -5.39 8.46 22.98
C VAL A 156 -6.86 8.06 22.85
N ASP A 157 -7.78 9.02 22.91
CA ASP A 157 -9.20 8.73 22.76
C ASP A 157 -9.49 8.19 21.35
N CYS A 158 -9.94 6.95 21.26
CA CYS A 158 -10.08 6.21 20.02
C CYS A 158 -11.45 5.52 19.91
N ALA A 159 -12.00 5.54 18.70
CA ALA A 159 -13.07 4.65 18.28
C ALA A 159 -12.44 3.48 17.50
N PHE A 160 -12.39 2.30 18.11
CA PHE A 160 -11.82 1.09 17.52
C PHE A 160 -12.92 0.28 16.84
N THR A 161 -12.83 0.10 15.52
CA THR A 161 -13.69 -0.85 14.80
C THR A 161 -13.04 -2.22 14.82
N CYS A 162 -13.64 -3.14 15.57
CA CYS A 162 -13.07 -4.46 15.83
C CYS A 162 -14.06 -5.58 15.51
N ARG A 163 -13.51 -6.76 15.25
CA ARG A 163 -14.24 -8.02 15.14
C ARG A 163 -13.94 -8.87 16.37
N MET A 164 -14.97 -9.37 17.03
CA MET A 164 -14.79 -10.34 18.12
C MET A 164 -14.35 -11.69 17.54
N VAL A 165 -13.20 -12.20 17.99
CA VAL A 165 -12.64 -13.48 17.53
C VAL A 165 -12.89 -14.59 18.56
N LYS A 166 -12.78 -14.23 19.85
CA LYS A 166 -13.13 -15.07 21.01
C LYS A 166 -13.68 -14.15 22.11
N GLU A 167 -14.32 -14.73 23.12
CA GLU A 167 -14.74 -14.00 24.31
C GLU A 167 -13.59 -13.20 24.92
N GLY A 168 -13.76 -11.87 24.99
CA GLY A 168 -12.74 -10.93 25.46
C GLY A 168 -11.54 -10.71 24.52
N ILE A 169 -11.54 -11.26 23.30
CA ILE A 169 -10.46 -11.05 22.30
C ILE A 169 -11.04 -10.50 21.01
N TYR A 170 -10.57 -9.31 20.64
CA TYR A 170 -11.02 -8.56 19.49
C TYR A 170 -9.86 -8.36 18.51
N GLU A 171 -10.12 -8.48 17.21
CA GLU A 171 -9.18 -8.09 16.15
C GLU A 171 -9.58 -6.70 15.63
N CYS A 172 -8.69 -5.73 15.74
CA CYS A 172 -8.92 -4.37 15.24
C CYS A 172 -8.71 -4.30 13.73
N MET A 173 -9.74 -3.85 13.03
CA MET A 173 -9.69 -3.59 11.60
C MET A 173 -9.25 -2.15 11.31
N SER A 174 -9.71 -1.19 12.13
CA SER A 174 -9.37 0.22 12.00
C SER A 174 -9.63 0.98 13.29
N TYR A 175 -8.99 2.13 13.47
CA TYR A 175 -9.27 3.04 14.57
C TYR A 175 -9.41 4.48 14.08
N GLU A 176 -10.25 5.27 14.75
CA GLU A 176 -10.40 6.71 14.52
C GLU A 176 -10.11 7.44 15.83
N ILE A 177 -9.17 8.40 15.79
CA ILE A 177 -8.83 9.19 16.98
C ILE A 177 -9.89 10.29 17.12
N VAL A 178 -10.63 10.24 18.23
CA VAL A 178 -11.79 11.12 18.52
C VAL A 178 -11.33 12.56 18.73
N ASN A 179 -10.14 12.74 19.33
CA ASN A 179 -9.50 14.04 19.51
C ASN A 179 -8.38 14.19 18.48
N LYS A 180 -8.64 14.86 17.34
CA LYS A 180 -7.67 14.96 16.23
C LYS A 180 -6.43 15.76 16.63
N ASP A 181 -5.48 15.09 17.27
CA ASP A 181 -4.14 15.60 17.52
C ASP A 181 -3.52 16.05 16.18
N ILE A 182 -2.86 17.21 16.20
CA ILE A 182 -2.17 17.79 15.05
C ILE A 182 -1.17 16.79 14.47
N ARG A 183 -0.51 15.99 15.33
CA ARG A 183 0.44 14.96 14.90
C ARG A 183 -0.21 13.90 14.01
N VAL A 184 -1.42 13.46 14.33
CA VAL A 184 -2.16 12.44 13.57
C VAL A 184 -2.54 12.98 12.19
N LYS A 185 -3.01 14.25 12.13
CA LYS A 185 -3.30 14.91 10.86
C LYS A 185 -2.05 15.02 9.98
N ILE A 186 -0.90 15.36 10.56
CA ILE A 186 0.37 15.46 9.81
C ILE A 186 0.77 14.10 9.22
N VAL A 187 0.66 13.00 9.99
CA VAL A 187 0.98 11.66 9.51
C VAL A 187 0.05 11.25 8.35
N GLN A 188 -1.24 11.55 8.45
CA GLN A 188 -2.21 11.31 7.37
C GLN A 188 -1.84 12.10 6.11
N ILE A 189 -1.55 13.40 6.25
CA ILE A 189 -1.11 14.26 5.13
C ILE A 189 0.16 13.71 4.49
N MET A 190 1.15 13.30 5.29
CA MET A 190 2.38 12.70 4.78
C MET A 190 2.14 11.40 4.01
N ASN A 191 1.17 10.58 4.43
CA ASN A 191 0.81 9.36 3.69
C ASN A 191 0.11 9.69 2.37
N ILE A 192 -0.77 10.69 2.34
CA ILE A 192 -1.42 11.17 1.11
C ILE A 192 -0.37 11.69 0.12
N VAL A 193 0.53 12.58 0.58
CA VAL A 193 1.62 13.13 -0.25
C VAL A 193 2.50 12.01 -0.78
N PHE A 194 2.83 11.02 0.05
CA PHE A 194 3.61 9.87 -0.38
C PHE A 194 2.92 9.04 -1.47
N CYS A 195 1.61 8.77 -1.36
CA CYS A 195 0.85 8.10 -2.40
C CYS A 195 0.81 8.91 -3.71
N ILE A 196 0.64 10.24 -3.63
CA ILE A 196 0.67 11.12 -4.80
C ILE A 196 2.05 11.07 -5.47
N LEU A 197 3.14 11.08 -4.71
CA LEU A 197 4.49 10.99 -5.27
C LEU A 197 4.73 9.64 -5.97
N ILE A 198 4.20 8.54 -5.44
CA ILE A 198 4.25 7.23 -6.11
C ILE A 198 3.47 7.24 -7.43
N ALA A 199 2.27 7.81 -7.44
CA ALA A 199 1.47 7.96 -8.66
C ALA A 199 2.26 8.73 -9.74
N VAL A 200 2.80 9.90 -9.38
CA VAL A 200 3.63 10.70 -10.27
C VAL A 200 4.86 9.93 -10.76
N ASP A 201 5.57 9.22 -9.88
CA ASP A 201 6.74 8.41 -10.24
C ASP A 201 6.40 7.34 -11.28
N LEU A 202 5.31 6.61 -11.06
CA LEU A 202 4.84 5.58 -11.99
C LEU A 202 4.40 6.17 -13.32
N ALA A 203 3.68 7.30 -13.32
CA ALA A 203 3.29 7.98 -14.54
C ALA A 203 4.51 8.43 -15.36
N LEU A 204 5.52 9.01 -14.69
CA LEU A 204 6.78 9.38 -15.34
C LEU A 204 7.51 8.14 -15.87
N ALA A 205 7.57 7.04 -15.12
CA ALA A 205 8.17 5.79 -15.58
C ALA A 205 7.53 5.27 -16.88
N MET A 206 6.20 5.32 -16.99
CA MET A 206 5.50 4.93 -18.23
C MET A 206 5.82 5.89 -19.40
N LEU A 207 5.91 7.19 -19.13
CA LEU A 207 6.32 8.18 -20.14
C LEU A 207 7.76 7.95 -20.61
N TRP A 208 8.68 7.62 -19.70
CA TRP A 208 10.04 7.28 -20.05
C TRP A 208 10.12 6.01 -20.90
N LEU A 209 9.38 4.96 -20.56
CA LEU A 209 9.29 3.74 -21.38
C LEU A 209 8.74 4.00 -22.78
N SER A 210 7.85 4.98 -22.90
CA SER A 210 7.30 5.37 -24.20
C SER A 210 8.34 5.95 -25.15
N GLN A 211 9.44 6.52 -24.64
CA GLN A 211 10.44 7.24 -25.45
C GLN A 211 9.80 8.26 -26.40
N ALA A 212 8.75 8.96 -25.94
CA ALA A 212 8.05 9.92 -26.78
C ALA A 212 9.02 11.03 -27.24
N PRO A 213 9.15 11.27 -28.56
CA PRO A 213 10.17 12.16 -29.11
C PRO A 213 9.96 13.63 -28.74
N GLU A 214 8.74 14.00 -28.33
CA GLU A 214 8.37 15.34 -27.90
C GLU A 214 8.78 15.64 -26.44
N LEU A 215 9.22 14.62 -25.69
CA LEU A 215 9.56 14.75 -24.27
C LEU A 215 11.08 14.72 -24.08
N ASN A 216 11.56 15.49 -23.09
CA ASN A 216 12.95 15.43 -22.65
C ASN A 216 13.19 14.15 -21.83
N ILE A 217 13.42 13.04 -22.52
CA ILE A 217 13.58 11.71 -21.93
C ILE A 217 14.75 11.64 -20.94
N ASP A 218 15.83 12.40 -21.17
CA ASP A 218 16.98 12.45 -20.26
C ASP A 218 16.64 13.13 -18.93
N LEU A 219 15.87 14.22 -18.98
CA LEU A 219 15.38 14.89 -17.78
C LEU A 219 14.39 13.98 -17.04
N ILE A 220 13.43 13.40 -17.76
CA ILE A 220 12.44 12.48 -17.19
C ILE A 220 13.14 11.27 -16.54
N GLY A 221 14.14 10.69 -17.20
CA GLY A 221 14.92 9.57 -16.67
C GLY A 221 15.68 9.91 -15.40
N ARG A 222 16.28 11.10 -15.32
CA ARG A 222 16.92 11.61 -14.08
C ARG A 222 15.92 11.82 -12.95
N VAL A 223 14.76 12.42 -13.25
CA VAL A 223 13.70 12.64 -12.27
C VAL A 223 13.19 11.30 -11.72
N ILE A 224 12.86 10.34 -12.57
CA ILE A 224 12.38 9.01 -12.16
C ILE A 224 13.45 8.29 -11.34
N SER A 225 14.70 8.24 -11.82
CA SER A 225 15.75 7.52 -11.10
C SER A 225 15.98 8.11 -9.71
N SER A 226 15.95 9.44 -9.58
CA SER A 226 16.03 10.12 -8.29
C SER A 226 14.81 9.83 -7.41
N LEU A 227 13.61 9.98 -7.97
CA LEU A 227 12.35 9.87 -7.24
C LEU A 227 12.08 8.44 -6.78
N SER A 228 12.19 7.44 -7.66
CA SER A 228 12.00 6.03 -7.32
C SER A 228 12.95 5.57 -6.19
N ILE A 229 14.24 5.93 -6.27
CA ILE A 229 15.23 5.54 -5.24
C ILE A 229 14.90 6.22 -3.91
N SER A 230 14.55 7.51 -3.93
CA SER A 230 14.18 8.26 -2.72
C SER A 230 12.92 7.71 -2.08
N LEU A 231 11.88 7.42 -2.88
CA LEU A 231 10.63 6.83 -2.41
C LEU A 231 10.84 5.44 -1.82
N PHE A 232 11.70 4.62 -2.43
CA PHE A 232 12.06 3.31 -1.89
C PHE A 232 12.77 3.43 -0.54
N GLY A 233 13.69 4.40 -0.39
CA GLY A 233 14.32 4.72 0.89
C GLY A 233 13.30 5.18 1.95
N ILE A 234 12.36 6.06 1.59
CA ILE A 234 11.29 6.52 2.50
C ILE A 234 10.38 5.35 2.93
N ALA A 235 10.02 4.46 2.00
CA ALA A 235 9.25 3.26 2.30
C ALA A 235 10.01 2.35 3.28
N GLY A 236 11.31 2.15 3.06
CA GLY A 236 12.19 1.41 3.97
C GLY A 236 12.20 2.02 5.38
N LEU A 237 12.37 3.33 5.51
CA LEU A 237 12.31 4.02 6.80
C LEU A 237 10.98 3.79 7.52
N LYS A 238 9.86 3.85 6.80
CA LYS A 238 8.53 3.60 7.38
C LYS A 238 8.36 2.14 7.82
N LEU A 239 8.84 1.18 7.02
CA LEU A 239 8.72 -0.25 7.32
C LEU A 239 9.51 -0.66 8.58
N TYR A 240 10.70 -0.09 8.76
CA TYR A 240 11.59 -0.43 9.88
C TYR A 240 11.51 0.55 11.07
N LYS A 241 10.59 1.54 11.03
CA LYS A 241 10.38 2.48 12.14
C LYS A 241 9.95 1.71 13.39
N GLY A 242 10.74 1.83 14.47
CA GLY A 242 10.44 1.18 15.76
C GLY A 242 10.80 -0.31 15.83
N ALA A 243 11.35 -0.90 14.77
CA ALA A 243 11.84 -2.27 14.80
C ALA A 243 13.11 -2.37 15.67
N LYS A 244 13.14 -3.34 16.59
CA LYS A 244 14.28 -3.62 17.47
C LYS A 244 15.24 -4.63 16.79
N GLY A 245 16.54 -4.48 16.99
CA GLY A 245 17.57 -5.42 16.50
C GLY A 245 18.63 -4.78 15.59
N ILE A 246 19.77 -5.46 15.43
CA ILE A 246 20.92 -4.98 14.65
C ILE A 246 20.55 -4.88 13.16
N MET A 247 19.85 -5.87 12.63
CA MET A 247 19.41 -5.88 11.23
C MET A 247 18.47 -4.71 10.91
N ALA A 248 17.54 -4.38 11.83
CA ALA A 248 16.66 -3.23 11.67
C ALA A 248 17.44 -1.91 11.59
N LYS A 249 18.47 -1.73 12.44
CA LYS A 249 19.35 -0.55 12.40
C LYS A 249 20.13 -0.47 11.09
N PHE A 250 20.63 -1.60 10.59
CA PHE A 250 21.31 -1.65 9.29
C PHE A 250 20.36 -1.26 8.15
N MET A 251 19.14 -1.80 8.13
CA MET A 251 18.13 -1.48 7.12
C MET A 251 17.67 -0.02 7.19
N LEU A 252 17.60 0.58 8.37
CA LEU A 252 17.36 2.01 8.54
C LEU A 252 18.51 2.84 7.94
N GLY A 253 19.77 2.48 8.22
CA GLY A 253 20.94 3.13 7.63
C GLY A 253 20.97 3.01 6.10
N PHE A 254 20.67 1.82 5.56
CA PHE A 254 20.56 1.58 4.12
C PHE A 254 19.45 2.43 3.48
N SER A 255 18.31 2.57 4.16
CA SER A 255 17.20 3.41 3.69
C SER A 255 17.59 4.89 3.61
N ILE A 256 18.36 5.41 4.57
CA ILE A 256 18.91 6.77 4.53
C ILE A 256 19.89 6.91 3.36
N MET A 257 20.78 5.93 3.18
CA MET A 257 21.74 5.92 2.07
C MET A 257 21.02 5.98 0.72
N LEU A 258 19.94 5.24 0.54
CA LEU A 258 19.12 5.31 -0.67
C LEU A 258 18.57 6.71 -0.92
N ILE A 259 18.04 7.38 0.10
CA ILE A 259 17.54 8.76 -0.04
C ILE A 259 18.66 9.70 -0.52
N ILE A 260 19.85 9.61 0.07
CA ILE A 260 21.01 10.42 -0.32
C ILE A 260 21.41 10.12 -1.78
N LEU A 261 21.46 8.84 -2.16
CA LEU A 261 21.79 8.42 -3.52
C LEU A 261 20.75 8.90 -4.54
N GLY A 262 19.47 8.88 -4.17
CA GLY A 262 18.38 9.40 -5.00
C GLY A 262 18.58 10.89 -5.28
N ILE A 263 18.78 11.70 -4.23
CA ILE A 263 19.06 13.14 -4.37
C ILE A 263 20.31 13.37 -5.22
N ALA A 264 21.39 12.63 -4.99
CA ALA A 264 22.63 12.78 -5.75
C ALA A 264 22.45 12.46 -7.24
N LYS A 265 21.59 11.48 -7.59
CA LYS A 265 21.27 11.14 -8.98
C LYS A 265 20.46 12.21 -9.70
N PHE A 266 19.79 13.11 -9.00
CA PHE A 266 19.10 14.22 -9.64
C PHE A 266 20.09 15.23 -10.25
N PHE A 267 21.23 15.44 -9.58
CA PHE A 267 22.23 16.44 -9.96
C PHE A 267 23.33 15.91 -10.88
N LYS A 268 23.42 14.59 -11.07
CA LYS A 268 24.33 13.94 -12.02
C LYS A 268 23.59 13.60 -13.30
#